data_AF-A0A674AYP9-F1
#
_entry.id   AF-A0A674AYP9-F1
#
_cell.length_a   1.000
_cell.length_b   1.000
_cell.length_c   1.000
_cell.angle_alpha   90.00
_cell.angle_beta   90.00
_cell.angle_gamma   90.00
#
_symmetry.space_group_name_H-M   'P 1'
#
loop_
_entity.id
_entity.type
_entity.pdbx_description
1 polymer ?
#
loop_
_entity_poly.entity_id
_entity_poly.type
_entity_poly.pdbx_seq_one_letter_code
_entity_poly.pdbx_strand_id
1 'polypeptide(L)'
;RPQGSVEWMVATRGLVGGSGSSSPPELDSPGSQEHLGMFELVSSCCSEEVRGETPGREDCPWTPTMLSWTQAVVVARSRTKRDWVGKEVLLLMQALTTLASPEEKLAALCKKYADSLEESRSMQKQVKVLQKKQSQMVKEKIHLQSEHSKAILARSKLESLCRELQRHNKTLKDDNTQRSREYEERRKEATLHFQMTLNQIEVQMEQHNTHNSKLRQENMELAQKLKKLIKQYELREEHIDKVFKHKEKQQQLLMRELEGKQQRERDFLLKDATEWRHECELLKEQETQLKHYLCTWTKFEEFQTTLAKARGVPTFRQEMEKMTKKIKKLEKETSLWRTKWETNNQALLQMAEEKTLRDKHYKGLHGKLECLEKLCRALQKERDDLTTKLGDLQSTPEEEEGTGPPDPPQPGPPTTPELEIESSTTEQLDN
;
A
#
# COMPACT_ATOMS: atom_id res chain seq x y z
N ARG A 1 -14.78 -31.97 -31.96
CA ARG A 1 -16.22 -31.90 -31.63
C ARG A 1 -16.46 -32.82 -30.44
N PRO A 2 -17.37 -32.48 -29.50
CA PRO A 2 -17.76 -31.13 -29.02
C PRO A 2 -16.62 -30.54 -28.13
N GLN A 3 -16.49 -29.25 -27.79
CA GLN A 3 -17.43 -28.22 -27.33
C GLN A 3 -18.00 -28.47 -25.92
N GLY A 4 -17.40 -27.83 -24.92
CA GLY A 4 -18.06 -27.46 -23.66
C GLY A 4 -18.22 -25.95 -23.64
N SER A 5 -19.44 -25.46 -23.81
CA SER A 5 -19.74 -24.02 -23.80
C SER A 5 -19.92 -23.52 -22.38
N VAL A 6 -19.32 -22.38 -22.04
CA VAL A 6 -19.62 -21.64 -20.80
C VAL A 6 -20.66 -20.57 -21.16
N GLU A 7 -21.91 -20.79 -20.78
CA GLU A 7 -22.96 -19.80 -20.98
C GLU A 7 -22.82 -18.63 -20.00
N TRP A 8 -22.81 -17.42 -20.53
CA TRP A 8 -22.87 -16.18 -19.75
C TRP A 8 -24.32 -15.68 -19.73
N MET A 9 -25.07 -15.96 -18.66
CA MET A 9 -26.41 -15.40 -18.48
C MET A 9 -26.36 -13.91 -18.15
N VAL A 10 -26.37 -13.07 -19.18
CA VAL A 10 -26.68 -11.63 -19.07
C VAL A 10 -28.19 -11.44 -19.09
N ALA A 11 -28.83 -11.51 -17.91
CA ALA A 11 -30.23 -11.15 -17.73
C ALA A 11 -30.35 -9.65 -17.39
N THR A 12 -30.78 -8.82 -18.34
CA THR A 12 -30.94 -7.37 -18.16
C THR A 12 -32.38 -6.93 -18.43
N ARG A 13 -32.98 -6.25 -17.44
CA ARG A 13 -34.26 -5.51 -17.47
C ARG A 13 -35.55 -6.31 -17.74
N GLY A 14 -36.39 -6.36 -16.71
CA GLY A 14 -37.85 -6.31 -16.83
C GLY A 14 -38.37 -5.30 -15.81
N LEU A 15 -38.93 -4.17 -16.25
CA LEU A 15 -39.41 -3.09 -15.38
C LEU A 15 -40.84 -2.74 -15.82
N VAL A 16 -41.81 -3.30 -15.10
CA VAL A 16 -43.26 -3.10 -15.31
C VAL A 16 -43.90 -2.87 -13.94
N GLY A 17 -44.96 -2.06 -13.90
CA GLY A 17 -45.71 -1.76 -12.69
C GLY A 17 -46.35 -3.00 -12.03
N GLY A 18 -46.88 -2.88 -10.82
CA GLY A 18 -47.30 -1.64 -10.17
C GLY A 18 -48.81 -1.63 -9.95
N SER A 19 -49.31 -2.65 -9.27
CA SER A 19 -50.66 -2.78 -8.71
C SER A 19 -50.56 -3.69 -7.50
N GLY A 20 -50.68 -3.11 -6.30
CA GLY A 20 -50.44 -3.80 -5.03
C GLY A 20 -51.04 -3.03 -3.86
N SER A 21 -52.34 -2.75 -3.94
CA SER A 21 -53.07 -2.06 -2.87
C SER A 21 -53.41 -3.04 -1.76
N SER A 22 -52.83 -2.84 -0.58
CA SER A 22 -53.23 -3.51 0.66
C SER A 22 -52.85 -2.67 1.88
N SER A 23 -53.58 -1.58 2.10
CA SER A 23 -53.62 -0.96 3.43
C SER A 23 -54.22 -1.95 4.44
N PRO A 24 -53.69 -2.07 5.67
CA PRO A 24 -54.43 -2.73 6.74
C PRO A 24 -55.66 -1.88 7.09
N PRO A 25 -56.85 -2.47 7.31
CA PRO A 25 -58.02 -1.72 7.74
C PRO A 25 -57.95 -1.40 9.24
N GLU A 26 -58.12 -0.14 9.60
CA GLU A 26 -58.73 0.18 10.90
C GLU A 26 -60.20 -0.21 10.85
N LEU A 27 -60.65 -1.01 11.82
CA LEU A 27 -62.06 -1.30 12.05
C LEU A 27 -62.34 -1.33 13.55
N ASP A 28 -62.66 -0.15 14.09
CA ASP A 28 -63.43 -0.03 15.32
C ASP A 28 -64.80 -0.70 15.14
N SER A 29 -65.21 -1.51 16.12
CA SER A 29 -66.63 -1.81 16.36
C SER A 29 -66.84 -2.28 17.80
N PRO A 30 -67.98 -1.94 18.44
CA PRO A 30 -68.10 -2.00 19.90
C PRO A 30 -69.01 -3.14 20.42
N GLY A 31 -68.82 -3.49 21.70
CA GLY A 31 -69.66 -4.43 22.45
C GLY A 31 -69.09 -5.87 22.49
N SER A 32 -69.35 -6.67 23.54
CA SER A 32 -70.27 -6.46 24.66
C SER A 32 -69.63 -6.71 26.04
N GLN A 33 -70.19 -6.07 27.06
CA GLN A 33 -69.68 -6.01 28.42
C GLN A 33 -70.49 -6.93 29.37
N GLU A 34 -69.98 -8.12 29.66
CA GLU A 34 -70.42 -8.98 30.76
C GLU A 34 -69.23 -9.81 31.30
N HIS A 35 -69.13 -10.22 32.56
CA HIS A 35 -69.70 -9.71 33.81
C HIS A 35 -68.91 -10.37 34.98
N LEU A 36 -67.80 -9.76 35.41
CA LEU A 36 -67.02 -10.20 36.58
C LEU A 36 -66.90 -9.05 37.59
N GLY A 37 -68.01 -8.73 38.24
CA GLY A 37 -68.01 -7.74 39.33
C GLY A 37 -67.53 -8.34 40.65
N MET A 38 -66.53 -7.73 41.28
CA MET A 38 -66.35 -7.81 42.73
C MET A 38 -65.54 -6.61 43.27
N PHE A 39 -66.18 -5.83 44.14
CA PHE A 39 -65.56 -4.93 45.13
C PHE A 39 -64.63 -3.80 44.63
N GLU A 40 -65.23 -2.77 44.02
CA GLU A 40 -64.96 -1.41 44.49
C GLU A 40 -66.08 -0.96 45.44
N LEU A 41 -65.78 -0.87 46.74
CA LEU A 41 -66.56 -0.07 47.68
C LEU A 41 -65.69 0.34 48.89
N VAL A 42 -65.73 1.62 49.26
CA VAL A 42 -65.07 2.23 50.43
C VAL A 42 -63.53 2.07 50.48
N SER A 43 -62.83 3.02 49.83
CA SER A 43 -61.49 3.45 50.27
C SER A 43 -61.48 4.97 50.52
N SER A 44 -62.37 5.39 51.42
CA SER A 44 -62.40 6.71 52.03
C SER A 44 -62.78 6.53 53.51
N CYS A 45 -62.38 7.47 54.37
CA CYS A 45 -62.50 7.39 55.83
C CYS A 45 -61.65 6.29 56.52
N CYS A 46 -60.33 6.41 56.43
CA CYS A 46 -59.42 6.00 57.52
C CYS A 46 -58.73 7.26 58.08
N SER A 47 -59.43 7.96 58.97
CA SER A 47 -58.86 9.09 59.73
C SER A 47 -57.72 8.62 60.64
N GLU A 48 -56.90 9.54 61.12
CA GLU A 48 -55.93 9.29 62.19
C GLU A 48 -56.66 8.93 63.50
N GLU A 49 -56.88 7.64 63.76
CA GLU A 49 -57.23 7.18 65.11
C GLU A 49 -56.03 7.39 66.03
N VAL A 50 -56.10 8.44 66.83
CA VAL A 50 -55.17 8.70 67.93
C VAL A 50 -55.06 7.45 68.79
N ARG A 51 -53.83 6.95 68.90
CA ARG A 51 -53.47 5.71 69.61
C ARG A 51 -53.91 5.77 71.07
N GLY A 52 -55.09 5.23 71.37
CA GLY A 52 -55.62 5.12 72.72
C GLY A 52 -54.76 4.19 73.57
N GLU A 53 -53.81 4.76 74.32
CA GLU A 53 -53.03 4.02 75.31
C GLU A 53 -53.96 3.53 76.42
N THR A 54 -54.23 2.22 76.43
CA THR A 54 -55.02 1.59 77.48
C THR A 54 -54.11 1.43 78.70
N PRO A 55 -54.41 2.08 79.85
CA PRO A 55 -53.49 2.10 80.98
C PRO A 55 -53.14 0.69 81.50
N GLY A 56 -51.87 0.50 81.82
CA GLY A 56 -51.35 -0.79 82.26
C GLY A 56 -51.85 -1.19 83.64
N ARG A 57 -52.79 -2.14 83.66
CA ARG A 57 -52.90 -3.23 84.65
C ARG A 57 -52.61 -2.84 86.12
N GLU A 58 -53.64 -2.36 86.81
CA GLU A 58 -53.63 -2.27 88.28
C GLU A 58 -53.72 -3.67 88.92
N ASP A 59 -52.59 -4.36 89.04
CA ASP A 59 -52.46 -5.58 89.84
C ASP A 59 -52.55 -5.26 91.34
N CYS A 60 -53.75 -5.05 91.88
CA CYS A 60 -53.99 -4.88 93.32
C CYS A 60 -53.44 -6.09 94.12
N PRO A 61 -52.34 -5.92 94.91
CA PRO A 61 -51.80 -7.02 95.71
C PRO A 61 -52.70 -7.25 96.92
N TRP A 62 -53.14 -8.49 97.14
CA TRP A 62 -53.97 -8.84 98.30
C TRP A 62 -53.10 -8.82 99.57
N THR A 63 -53.00 -7.65 100.22
CA THR A 63 -52.11 -7.44 101.38
C THR A 63 -52.55 -8.24 102.62
N PRO A 64 -51.60 -8.66 103.50
CA PRO A 64 -51.90 -9.44 104.72
C PRO A 64 -52.80 -8.75 105.76
N THR A 65 -53.16 -7.48 105.54
CA THR A 65 -53.91 -6.58 106.43
C THR A 65 -55.18 -7.21 107.03
N MET A 66 -55.87 -8.09 106.30
CA MET A 66 -57.07 -8.81 106.74
C MET A 66 -56.89 -9.65 108.02
N LEU A 67 -55.68 -10.13 108.34
CA LEU A 67 -55.43 -10.91 109.56
C LEU A 67 -55.28 -10.04 110.83
N SER A 68 -54.92 -8.76 110.70
CA SER A 68 -54.78 -7.85 111.84
C SER A 68 -56.15 -7.36 112.34
N TRP A 69 -57.00 -6.91 111.42
CA TRP A 69 -58.33 -6.36 111.74
C TRP A 69 -59.27 -7.39 112.37
N THR A 70 -59.15 -8.66 111.97
CA THR A 70 -59.96 -9.75 112.53
C THR A 70 -59.66 -10.01 114.01
N GLN A 71 -58.41 -9.84 114.46
CA GLN A 71 -58.04 -10.07 115.86
C GLN A 71 -58.56 -8.95 116.79
N ALA A 72 -58.45 -7.68 116.36
CA ALA A 72 -58.96 -6.53 117.12
C ALA A 72 -60.50 -6.55 117.29
N VAL A 73 -61.24 -6.89 116.22
CA VAL A 73 -62.70 -6.97 116.24
C VAL A 73 -63.22 -8.06 117.20
N VAL A 74 -62.53 -9.20 117.30
CA VAL A 74 -62.90 -10.28 118.25
C VAL A 74 -62.76 -9.83 119.70
N VAL A 75 -61.66 -9.13 120.06
CA VAL A 75 -61.45 -8.64 121.43
C VAL A 75 -62.50 -7.59 121.81
N ALA A 76 -62.76 -6.60 120.95
CA ALA A 76 -63.76 -5.57 121.21
C ALA A 76 -65.18 -6.15 121.44
N ARG A 77 -65.58 -7.12 120.60
CA ARG A 77 -66.88 -7.81 120.67
C ARG A 77 -67.05 -8.70 121.91
N SER A 78 -65.97 -9.00 122.63
CA SER A 78 -65.98 -9.79 123.88
C SER A 78 -66.19 -8.97 125.16
N ARG A 79 -65.93 -7.66 125.12
CA ARG A 79 -66.20 -6.74 126.25
C ARG A 79 -67.67 -6.33 126.27
N THR A 80 -68.14 -5.70 125.20
CA THR A 80 -69.52 -5.19 125.10
C THR A 80 -70.60 -6.24 125.34
N LYS A 81 -70.36 -7.51 124.98
CA LYS A 81 -71.31 -8.61 125.23
C LYS A 81 -71.51 -8.91 126.72
N ARG A 82 -70.53 -8.64 127.60
CA ARG A 82 -70.68 -8.81 129.06
C ARG A 82 -71.50 -7.68 129.68
N ASP A 83 -71.20 -6.44 129.29
CA ASP A 83 -71.89 -5.24 129.81
C ASP A 83 -73.37 -5.21 129.42
N TRP A 84 -73.73 -5.77 128.26
CA TRP A 84 -75.11 -5.91 127.81
C TRP A 84 -75.89 -6.92 128.65
N VAL A 85 -75.35 -8.13 128.85
CA VAL A 85 -75.98 -9.18 129.69
C VAL A 85 -76.15 -8.71 131.14
N GLY A 86 -75.19 -7.97 131.70
CA GLY A 86 -75.32 -7.41 133.05
C GLY A 86 -76.50 -6.45 133.22
N LYS A 87 -76.82 -5.65 132.19
CA LYS A 87 -77.99 -4.74 132.20
C LYS A 87 -79.31 -5.50 132.04
N GLU A 88 -79.31 -6.55 131.23
CA GLU A 88 -80.50 -7.39 131.00
C GLU A 88 -80.90 -8.18 132.26
N VAL A 89 -79.93 -8.70 133.02
CA VAL A 89 -80.17 -9.33 134.34
C VAL A 89 -80.79 -8.36 135.34
N LEU A 90 -80.32 -7.10 135.38
CA LEU A 90 -80.88 -6.05 136.24
C LEU A 90 -82.35 -5.73 135.91
N LEU A 91 -82.68 -5.60 134.62
CA LEU A 91 -84.05 -5.39 134.15
C LEU A 91 -84.95 -6.60 134.49
N LEU A 92 -84.43 -7.83 134.34
CA LEU A 92 -85.16 -9.04 134.69
C LEU A 92 -85.44 -9.12 136.20
N MET A 93 -84.46 -8.80 137.06
CA MET A 93 -84.68 -8.76 138.51
C MET A 93 -85.76 -7.73 138.90
N GLN A 94 -85.73 -6.54 138.30
CA GLN A 94 -86.73 -5.49 138.57
C GLN A 94 -88.14 -5.95 138.20
N ALA A 95 -88.33 -6.56 137.02
CA ALA A 95 -89.62 -7.10 136.56
C ALA A 95 -90.17 -8.27 137.42
N LEU A 96 -89.30 -8.96 138.17
CA LEU A 96 -89.70 -10.02 139.11
C LEU A 96 -90.06 -9.48 140.50
N THR A 97 -89.66 -8.25 140.86
CA THR A 97 -90.08 -7.62 142.12
C THR A 97 -91.53 -7.12 142.07
N THR A 98 -92.05 -6.79 140.89
CA THR A 98 -93.40 -6.24 140.68
C THR A 98 -94.53 -7.28 140.63
N LEU A 99 -94.20 -8.58 140.62
CA LEU A 99 -95.18 -9.67 140.68
C LEU A 99 -95.49 -10.00 142.15
N ALA A 100 -96.73 -10.40 142.46
CA ALA A 100 -97.19 -10.55 143.84
C ALA A 100 -97.01 -12.00 144.33
N SER A 101 -97.38 -12.98 143.51
CA SER A 101 -97.25 -14.39 143.82
C SER A 101 -95.84 -14.93 143.52
N PRO A 102 -95.30 -15.87 144.33
CA PRO A 102 -94.09 -16.61 143.94
C PRO A 102 -94.31 -17.46 142.68
N GLU A 103 -95.54 -17.87 142.41
CA GLU A 103 -95.93 -18.68 141.24
C GLU A 103 -95.91 -17.84 139.95
N GLU A 104 -96.34 -16.58 140.02
CA GLU A 104 -96.19 -15.60 138.92
C GLU A 104 -94.72 -15.35 138.58
N LYS A 105 -93.86 -15.22 139.59
CA LYS A 105 -92.41 -15.02 139.40
C LYS A 105 -91.76 -16.22 138.73
N LEU A 106 -92.17 -17.43 139.12
CA LEU A 106 -91.74 -18.66 138.48
C LEU A 106 -92.22 -18.73 137.03
N ALA A 107 -93.48 -18.41 136.76
CA ALA A 107 -94.04 -18.38 135.40
C ALA A 107 -93.34 -17.34 134.49
N ALA A 108 -93.05 -16.15 135.01
CA ALA A 108 -92.32 -15.11 134.29
C ALA A 108 -90.86 -15.50 133.99
N LEU A 109 -90.16 -16.13 134.94
CA LEU A 109 -88.83 -16.70 134.72
C LEU A 109 -88.87 -17.82 133.68
N CYS A 110 -89.78 -18.79 133.80
CA CYS A 110 -89.94 -19.88 132.85
C CYS A 110 -90.24 -19.37 131.44
N LYS A 111 -91.09 -18.34 131.30
CA LYS A 111 -91.31 -17.66 130.01
C LYS A 111 -90.03 -17.01 129.49
N LYS A 112 -89.30 -16.25 130.30
CA LYS A 112 -88.06 -15.58 129.84
C LYS A 112 -86.95 -16.55 129.46
N TYR A 113 -86.83 -17.70 130.15
CA TYR A 113 -85.97 -18.79 129.72
C TYR A 113 -86.45 -19.45 128.42
N ALA A 114 -87.77 -19.62 128.21
CA ALA A 114 -88.32 -20.13 126.96
C ALA A 114 -88.07 -19.16 125.79
N ASP A 115 -88.39 -17.87 125.95
CA ASP A 115 -88.12 -16.79 124.99
C ASP A 115 -86.64 -16.82 124.56
N SER A 116 -85.71 -16.81 125.53
CA SER A 116 -84.26 -16.79 125.28
C SER A 116 -83.74 -18.10 124.64
N LEU A 117 -84.32 -19.25 124.98
CA LEU A 117 -84.02 -20.52 124.31
C LEU A 117 -84.53 -20.55 122.87
N GLU A 118 -85.68 -19.93 122.58
CA GLU A 118 -86.19 -19.80 121.22
C GLU A 118 -85.36 -18.81 120.39
N GLU A 119 -84.98 -17.65 120.94
CA GLU A 119 -84.04 -16.72 120.31
C GLU A 119 -82.69 -17.38 120.02
N SER A 120 -82.14 -18.13 120.99
CA SER A 120 -80.89 -18.89 120.82
C SER A 120 -81.02 -19.95 119.71
N ARG A 121 -82.14 -20.68 119.65
CA ARG A 121 -82.45 -21.62 118.55
C ARG A 121 -82.62 -20.89 117.21
N SER A 122 -83.23 -19.71 117.18
CA SER A 122 -83.44 -18.88 115.99
C SER A 122 -82.11 -18.35 115.45
N MET A 123 -81.28 -17.76 116.30
CA MET A 123 -79.92 -17.33 115.97
C MET A 123 -79.05 -18.51 115.52
N GLN A 124 -79.18 -19.69 116.13
CA GLN A 124 -78.46 -20.88 115.67
C GLN A 124 -78.92 -21.35 114.28
N LYS A 125 -80.22 -21.27 113.97
CA LYS A 125 -80.74 -21.49 112.59
C LYS A 125 -80.16 -20.46 111.62
N GLN A 126 -80.17 -19.18 111.98
CA GLN A 126 -79.65 -18.09 111.14
C GLN A 126 -78.14 -18.23 110.88
N VAL A 127 -77.34 -18.55 111.90
CA VAL A 127 -75.90 -18.84 111.75
C VAL A 127 -75.67 -20.03 110.82
N LYS A 128 -76.44 -21.12 110.95
CA LYS A 128 -76.35 -22.27 110.03
C LYS A 128 -76.70 -21.89 108.59
N VAL A 129 -77.66 -20.99 108.36
CA VAL A 129 -78.00 -20.46 107.02
C VAL A 129 -76.88 -19.56 106.48
N LEU A 130 -76.34 -18.65 107.30
CA LEU A 130 -75.25 -17.76 106.90
C LEU A 130 -73.95 -18.54 106.61
N GLN A 131 -73.63 -19.57 107.40
CA GLN A 131 -72.49 -20.46 107.17
C GLN A 131 -72.64 -21.26 105.86
N LYS A 132 -73.85 -21.73 105.53
CA LYS A 132 -74.14 -22.33 104.21
C LYS A 132 -73.98 -21.31 103.07
N LYS A 133 -74.48 -20.08 103.22
CA LYS A 133 -74.28 -19.02 102.21
C LYS A 133 -72.79 -18.69 102.05
N GLN A 134 -72.03 -18.60 103.13
CA GLN A 134 -70.58 -18.36 103.09
C GLN A 134 -69.83 -19.49 102.36
N SER A 135 -70.15 -20.75 102.64
CA SER A 135 -69.50 -21.89 101.96
C SER A 135 -69.85 -21.96 100.46
N GLN A 136 -71.05 -21.50 100.08
CA GLN A 136 -71.45 -21.35 98.68
C GLN A 136 -70.70 -20.20 97.99
N MET A 137 -70.68 -19.00 98.57
CA MET A 137 -69.93 -17.84 98.07
C MET A 137 -68.42 -18.13 97.89
N VAL A 138 -67.84 -18.95 98.77
CA VAL A 138 -66.43 -19.37 98.65
C VAL A 138 -66.22 -20.31 97.46
N LYS A 139 -67.14 -21.27 97.22
CA LYS A 139 -67.08 -22.14 96.02
C LYS A 139 -67.26 -21.34 94.73
N GLU A 140 -68.22 -20.41 94.71
CA GLU A 140 -68.47 -19.52 93.58
C GLU A 140 -67.26 -18.62 93.29
N LYS A 141 -66.62 -18.05 94.33
CA LYS A 141 -65.36 -17.31 94.18
C LYS A 141 -64.27 -18.17 93.54
N ILE A 142 -64.05 -19.39 94.04
CA ILE A 142 -63.01 -20.30 93.50
C ILE A 142 -63.32 -20.67 92.04
N HIS A 143 -64.58 -20.96 91.71
CA HIS A 143 -65.00 -21.27 90.35
C HIS A 143 -64.78 -20.08 89.40
N LEU A 144 -65.23 -18.88 89.78
CA LEU A 144 -65.02 -17.66 88.98
C LEU A 144 -63.54 -17.33 88.83
N GLN A 145 -62.71 -17.55 89.86
CA GLN A 145 -61.25 -17.41 89.77
C GLN A 145 -60.63 -18.42 88.78
N SER A 146 -61.12 -19.67 88.72
CA SER A 146 -60.64 -20.64 87.73
C SER A 146 -61.10 -20.31 86.31
N GLU A 147 -62.33 -19.84 86.11
CA GLU A 147 -62.80 -19.40 84.78
C GLU A 147 -62.06 -18.14 84.31
N HIS A 148 -61.84 -17.17 85.18
CA HIS A 148 -61.03 -15.98 84.88
C HIS A 148 -59.59 -16.35 84.48
N SER A 149 -58.98 -17.33 85.17
CA SER A 149 -57.64 -17.84 84.83
C SER A 149 -57.61 -18.50 83.45
N LYS A 150 -58.63 -19.30 83.09
CA LYS A 150 -58.78 -19.86 81.73
C LYS A 150 -58.96 -18.76 80.69
N ALA A 151 -59.76 -17.73 80.98
CA ALA A 151 -60.03 -16.61 80.08
C ALA A 151 -58.75 -15.80 79.78
N ILE A 152 -57.90 -15.56 80.78
CA ILE A 152 -56.58 -14.91 80.58
C ILE A 152 -55.70 -15.75 79.63
N LEU A 153 -55.63 -17.07 79.84
CA LEU A 153 -54.84 -17.96 78.98
C LEU A 153 -55.38 -18.02 77.55
N ALA A 154 -56.71 -18.00 77.37
CA ALA A 154 -57.34 -17.91 76.04
C ALA A 154 -57.04 -16.56 75.36
N ARG A 155 -57.14 -15.44 76.10
CA ARG A 155 -56.83 -14.10 75.59
C ARG A 155 -55.37 -13.99 75.15
N SER A 156 -54.44 -14.48 75.96
CA SER A 156 -53.00 -14.50 75.65
C SER A 156 -52.67 -15.30 74.39
N LYS A 157 -53.29 -16.47 74.21
CA LYS A 157 -53.16 -17.27 72.96
C LYS A 157 -53.69 -16.51 71.74
N LEU A 158 -54.87 -15.88 71.84
CA LEU A 158 -55.43 -15.07 70.77
C LEU A 158 -54.56 -13.84 70.45
N GLU A 159 -54.01 -13.16 71.46
CA GLU A 159 -53.06 -12.05 71.28
C GLU A 159 -51.79 -12.49 70.53
N SER A 160 -51.24 -13.68 70.80
CA SER A 160 -50.09 -14.21 70.05
C SER A 160 -50.47 -14.50 68.59
N LEU A 161 -51.57 -15.23 68.37
CA LEU A 161 -52.06 -15.56 67.02
C LEU A 161 -52.39 -14.31 66.20
N CYS A 162 -52.99 -13.28 66.79
CA CYS A 162 -53.22 -12.00 66.12
C CYS A 162 -51.91 -11.30 65.74
N ARG A 163 -50.89 -11.30 66.62
CA ARG A 163 -49.56 -10.75 66.31
C ARG A 163 -48.84 -11.54 65.22
N GLU A 164 -48.96 -12.87 65.23
CA GLU A 164 -48.40 -13.77 64.21
C GLU A 164 -49.07 -13.55 62.85
N LEU A 165 -50.41 -13.49 62.82
CA LEU A 165 -51.19 -13.17 61.63
C LEU A 165 -50.88 -11.77 61.08
N GLN A 166 -50.68 -10.77 61.95
CA GLN A 166 -50.24 -9.43 61.56
C GLN A 166 -48.83 -9.43 60.96
N ARG A 167 -47.88 -10.15 61.56
CA ARG A 167 -46.52 -10.31 60.99
C ARG A 167 -46.59 -10.99 59.61
N HIS A 168 -47.31 -12.09 59.49
CA HIS A 168 -47.45 -12.82 58.23
C HIS A 168 -48.13 -11.97 57.14
N ASN A 169 -49.18 -11.21 57.47
CA ASN A 169 -49.80 -10.28 56.53
C ASN A 169 -48.86 -9.13 56.13
N LYS A 170 -47.98 -8.66 57.03
CA LYS A 170 -46.94 -7.69 56.66
C LYS A 170 -45.92 -8.32 55.70
N THR A 171 -45.33 -9.46 56.06
CA THR A 171 -44.36 -10.17 55.20
C THR A 171 -44.95 -10.50 53.83
N LEU A 172 -46.19 -10.98 53.75
CA LEU A 172 -46.86 -11.22 52.46
C LEU A 172 -47.03 -9.95 51.61
N LYS A 173 -47.28 -8.78 52.22
CA LYS A 173 -47.33 -7.49 51.50
C LYS A 173 -45.94 -7.07 51.04
N ASP A 174 -44.96 -7.12 51.94
CA ASP A 174 -43.57 -6.76 51.65
C ASP A 174 -43.03 -7.65 50.49
N ASP A 175 -43.18 -8.98 50.59
CA ASP A 175 -42.80 -9.98 49.56
C ASP A 175 -43.54 -9.80 48.22
N ASN A 176 -44.79 -9.32 48.24
CA ASN A 176 -45.56 -9.06 47.02
C ASN A 176 -45.05 -7.80 46.33
N THR A 177 -44.86 -6.70 47.08
CA THR A 177 -44.28 -5.47 46.53
C THR A 177 -42.85 -5.69 46.02
N GLN A 178 -42.06 -6.53 46.70
CA GLN A 178 -40.71 -6.88 46.28
C GLN A 178 -40.72 -7.71 44.97
N ARG A 179 -41.53 -8.77 44.88
CA ARG A 179 -41.70 -9.52 43.62
C ARG A 179 -42.21 -8.65 42.48
N SER A 180 -43.13 -7.72 42.75
CA SER A 180 -43.63 -6.76 41.75
C SER A 180 -42.50 -5.90 41.17
N ARG A 181 -41.59 -5.40 42.03
CA ARG A 181 -40.38 -4.68 41.59
C ARG A 181 -39.46 -5.56 40.75
N GLU A 182 -39.15 -6.77 41.21
CA GLU A 182 -38.27 -7.70 40.48
C GLU A 182 -38.81 -8.09 39.10
N TYR A 183 -40.14 -8.27 38.96
CA TYR A 183 -40.75 -8.51 37.65
C TYR A 183 -40.68 -7.27 36.76
N GLU A 184 -40.91 -6.08 37.30
CA GLU A 184 -40.83 -4.82 36.56
C GLU A 184 -39.38 -4.46 36.16
N GLU A 185 -38.40 -4.81 36.98
CA GLU A 185 -36.96 -4.69 36.68
C GLU A 185 -36.54 -5.66 35.58
N ARG A 186 -36.87 -6.97 35.70
CA ARG A 186 -36.62 -7.95 34.62
C ARG A 186 -37.32 -7.57 33.30
N ARG A 187 -38.50 -6.95 33.36
CA ARG A 187 -39.21 -6.42 32.18
C ARG A 187 -38.45 -5.28 31.52
N LYS A 188 -37.87 -4.36 32.30
CA LYS A 188 -37.01 -3.28 31.82
C LYS A 188 -35.69 -3.80 31.26
N GLU A 189 -35.04 -4.75 31.94
CA GLU A 189 -33.81 -5.40 31.47
C GLU A 189 -34.01 -6.09 30.12
N ALA A 190 -35.08 -6.89 29.98
CA ALA A 190 -35.42 -7.54 28.72
C ALA A 190 -35.71 -6.51 27.60
N THR A 191 -36.46 -5.45 27.91
CA THR A 191 -36.77 -4.37 26.95
C THR A 191 -35.50 -3.63 26.50
N LEU A 192 -34.60 -3.32 27.43
CA LEU A 192 -33.31 -2.68 27.14
C LEU A 192 -32.40 -3.61 26.34
N HIS A 193 -32.37 -4.91 26.64
CA HIS A 193 -31.64 -5.90 25.85
C HIS A 193 -32.16 -5.97 24.40
N PHE A 194 -33.48 -5.99 24.20
CA PHE A 194 -34.07 -5.95 22.85
C PHE A 194 -33.72 -4.65 22.11
N GLN A 195 -33.84 -3.48 22.76
CA GLN A 195 -33.44 -2.19 22.16
C GLN A 195 -31.95 -2.16 21.81
N MET A 196 -31.07 -2.63 22.70
CA MET A 196 -29.63 -2.72 22.44
C MET A 196 -29.32 -3.67 21.27
N THR A 197 -30.02 -4.80 21.17
CA THR A 197 -29.88 -5.76 20.07
C THR A 197 -30.34 -5.15 18.73
N LEU A 198 -31.47 -4.43 18.73
CA LEU A 198 -31.97 -3.71 17.54
C LEU A 198 -30.98 -2.64 17.08
N ASN A 199 -30.53 -1.76 17.99
CA ASN A 199 -29.51 -0.75 17.71
C ASN A 199 -28.22 -1.38 17.15
N GLN A 200 -27.82 -2.55 17.64
CA GLN A 200 -26.64 -3.26 17.14
C GLN A 200 -26.84 -3.83 15.73
N ILE A 201 -28.04 -4.30 15.40
CA ILE A 201 -28.42 -4.72 14.04
C ILE A 201 -28.47 -3.53 13.09
N GLU A 202 -29.03 -2.40 13.51
CA GLU A 202 -29.04 -1.15 12.73
C GLU A 202 -27.62 -0.64 12.44
N VAL A 203 -26.74 -0.63 13.45
CA VAL A 203 -25.33 -0.27 13.28
C VAL A 203 -24.60 -1.25 12.34
N GLN A 204 -24.87 -2.56 12.41
CA GLN A 204 -24.31 -3.53 11.46
C GLN A 204 -24.84 -3.32 10.03
N MET A 205 -26.13 -3.01 9.87
CA MET A 205 -26.73 -2.71 8.57
C MET A 205 -26.11 -1.46 7.96
N GLU A 206 -25.85 -0.41 8.74
CA GLU A 206 -25.23 0.82 8.27
C GLU A 206 -23.71 0.66 8.00
N GLN A 207 -23.01 -0.14 8.80
CA GLN A 207 -21.63 -0.57 8.49
C GLN A 207 -21.56 -1.35 7.17
N HIS A 208 -22.52 -2.24 6.91
CA HIS A 208 -22.60 -2.96 5.64
C HIS A 208 -22.96 -2.03 4.47
N ASN A 209 -23.92 -1.12 4.64
CA ASN A 209 -24.32 -0.13 3.62
C ASN A 209 -23.15 0.79 3.24
N THR A 210 -22.41 1.31 4.23
CA THR A 210 -21.25 2.18 4.01
C THR A 210 -20.08 1.43 3.39
N HIS A 211 -19.81 0.18 3.80
CA HIS A 211 -18.81 -0.68 3.14
C HIS A 211 -19.18 -1.00 1.69
N ASN A 212 -20.44 -1.38 1.43
CA ASN A 212 -20.92 -1.68 0.08
C ASN A 212 -20.89 -0.43 -0.83
N SER A 213 -21.16 0.76 -0.27
CA SER A 213 -21.05 2.03 -0.98
C SER A 213 -19.60 2.39 -1.33
N LYS A 214 -18.64 2.14 -0.43
CA LYS A 214 -17.20 2.25 -0.72
C LYS A 214 -16.78 1.31 -1.86
N LEU A 215 -17.17 0.03 -1.79
CA LEU A 215 -16.92 -0.93 -2.87
C LEU A 215 -17.50 -0.48 -4.21
N ARG A 216 -18.70 0.11 -4.25
CA ARG A 216 -19.28 0.69 -5.48
C ARG A 216 -18.46 1.87 -6.00
N GLN A 217 -17.97 2.76 -5.13
CA GLN A 217 -17.12 3.87 -5.52
C GLN A 217 -15.75 3.38 -6.04
N GLU A 218 -15.11 2.44 -5.35
CA GLU A 218 -13.83 1.84 -5.78
C GLU A 218 -13.97 1.18 -7.16
N ASN A 219 -15.05 0.42 -7.39
CA ASN A 219 -15.36 -0.15 -8.71
C ASN A 219 -15.59 0.93 -9.78
N MET A 220 -16.29 2.03 -9.44
CA MET A 220 -16.47 3.17 -10.35
C MET A 220 -15.13 3.83 -10.71
N GLU A 221 -14.24 4.02 -9.72
CA GLU A 221 -12.91 4.57 -9.95
C GLU A 221 -12.02 3.63 -10.78
N LEU A 222 -12.08 2.32 -10.54
CA LEU A 222 -11.37 1.31 -11.35
C LEU A 222 -11.88 1.30 -12.80
N ALA A 223 -13.21 1.35 -13.00
CA ALA A 223 -13.80 1.49 -14.33
C ALA A 223 -13.38 2.79 -15.03
N GLN A 224 -13.27 3.90 -14.30
CA GLN A 224 -12.72 5.16 -14.83
C GLN A 224 -11.22 5.07 -15.16
N LYS A 225 -10.41 4.39 -14.33
CA LYS A 225 -8.98 4.14 -14.57
C LYS A 225 -8.78 3.29 -15.83
N LEU A 226 -9.56 2.21 -16.00
CA LEU A 226 -9.61 1.40 -17.21
C LEU A 226 -10.06 2.20 -18.45
N LYS A 227 -11.12 3.01 -18.34
CA LYS A 227 -11.60 3.87 -19.44
C LYS A 227 -10.57 4.93 -19.87
N LYS A 228 -9.77 5.45 -18.93
CA LYS A 228 -8.62 6.33 -19.23
C LYS A 228 -7.49 5.57 -19.93
N LEU A 229 -7.20 4.33 -19.50
CA LEU A 229 -6.17 3.50 -20.10
C LEU A 229 -6.52 3.09 -21.54
N ILE A 230 -7.76 2.65 -21.79
CA ILE A 230 -8.26 2.33 -23.14
C ILE A 230 -8.08 3.53 -24.08
N LYS A 231 -8.50 4.73 -23.65
CA LYS A 231 -8.27 5.98 -24.41
C LYS A 231 -6.81 6.30 -24.70
N GLN A 232 -5.88 5.93 -23.82
CA GLN A 232 -4.45 6.07 -24.08
C GLN A 232 -3.93 5.05 -25.09
N TYR A 233 -4.54 3.87 -25.21
CA TYR A 233 -4.23 2.91 -26.26
C TYR A 233 -4.83 3.33 -27.60
N GLU A 234 -6.11 3.74 -27.65
CA GLU A 234 -6.77 4.31 -28.84
C GLU A 234 -5.92 5.44 -29.46
N LEU A 235 -5.46 6.40 -28.65
CA LEU A 235 -4.62 7.52 -29.11
C LEU A 235 -3.19 7.09 -29.54
N ARG A 236 -2.63 6.01 -28.97
CA ARG A 236 -1.33 5.45 -29.39
C ARG A 236 -1.46 4.69 -30.70
N GLU A 237 -2.53 3.92 -30.85
CA GLU A 237 -2.86 3.17 -32.06
C GLU A 237 -3.08 4.15 -33.22
N GLU A 238 -3.92 5.18 -33.04
CA GLU A 238 -4.05 6.31 -33.97
C GLU A 238 -2.71 6.94 -34.38
N HIS A 239 -1.76 7.10 -33.45
CA HIS A 239 -0.45 7.67 -33.74
C HIS A 239 0.44 6.71 -34.55
N ILE A 240 0.47 5.42 -34.18
CA ILE A 240 1.18 4.38 -34.92
C ILE A 240 0.63 4.30 -36.35
N ASP A 241 -0.68 4.36 -36.51
CA ASP A 241 -1.40 4.30 -37.78
C ASP A 241 -1.06 5.51 -38.69
N LYS A 242 -0.93 6.72 -38.10
CA LYS A 242 -0.45 7.94 -38.79
C LYS A 242 1.03 7.81 -39.21
N VAL A 243 1.89 7.24 -38.36
CA VAL A 243 3.30 6.98 -38.70
C VAL A 243 3.43 5.92 -39.80
N PHE A 244 2.64 4.85 -39.76
CA PHE A 244 2.61 3.80 -40.77
C PHE A 244 2.20 4.37 -42.14
N LYS A 245 1.10 5.11 -42.20
CA LYS A 245 0.61 5.80 -43.41
C LYS A 245 1.59 6.85 -43.95
N HIS A 246 2.43 7.44 -43.09
CA HIS A 246 3.53 8.30 -43.52
C HIS A 246 4.69 7.49 -44.12
N LYS A 247 5.09 6.37 -43.48
CA LYS A 247 6.17 5.51 -43.96
C LYS A 247 5.84 4.79 -45.27
N GLU A 248 4.61 4.31 -45.42
CA GLU A 248 4.11 3.74 -46.67
C GLU A 248 4.22 4.76 -47.81
N LYS A 249 3.74 6.00 -47.61
CA LYS A 249 3.86 7.07 -48.60
C LYS A 249 5.32 7.44 -48.90
N GLN A 250 6.19 7.46 -47.89
CA GLN A 250 7.63 7.68 -48.08
C GLN A 250 8.24 6.58 -48.97
N GLN A 251 7.88 5.32 -48.75
CA GLN A 251 8.35 4.19 -49.56
C GLN A 251 7.80 4.25 -51.00
N GLN A 252 6.51 4.56 -51.18
CA GLN A 252 5.89 4.74 -52.50
C GLN A 252 6.56 5.85 -53.31
N LEU A 253 6.95 6.97 -52.68
CA LEU A 253 7.70 8.04 -53.33
C LEU A 253 9.10 7.59 -53.75
N LEU A 254 9.85 6.93 -52.86
CA LEU A 254 11.19 6.43 -53.16
C LEU A 254 11.20 5.38 -54.29
N MET A 255 10.21 4.49 -54.34
CA MET A 255 10.04 3.55 -55.45
C MET A 255 9.77 4.28 -56.77
N ARG A 256 8.84 5.24 -56.80
CA ARG A 256 8.55 6.04 -57.99
C ARG A 256 9.73 6.88 -58.47
N GLU A 257 10.55 7.41 -57.55
CA GLU A 257 11.79 8.12 -57.89
C GLU A 257 12.84 7.19 -58.51
N LEU A 258 12.96 5.96 -58.00
CA LEU A 258 13.85 4.93 -58.54
C LEU A 258 13.39 4.48 -59.93
N GLU A 259 12.10 4.15 -60.09
CA GLU A 259 11.47 3.81 -61.37
C GLU A 259 11.69 4.94 -62.40
N GLY A 260 11.47 6.19 -61.99
CA GLY A 260 11.68 7.36 -62.85
C GLY A 260 13.15 7.60 -63.20
N LYS A 261 14.11 7.23 -62.34
CA LYS A 261 15.56 7.25 -62.66
C LYS A 261 15.90 6.17 -63.67
N GLN A 262 15.54 4.92 -63.38
CA GLN A 262 15.73 3.79 -64.29
C GLN A 262 15.10 4.03 -65.66
N GLN A 263 13.92 4.65 -65.72
CA GLN A 263 13.30 4.95 -67.01
C GLN A 263 14.08 6.01 -67.78
N ARG A 264 14.52 7.10 -67.13
CA ARG A 264 15.40 8.10 -67.77
C ARG A 264 16.74 7.51 -68.23
N GLU A 265 17.29 6.55 -67.49
CA GLU A 265 18.50 5.81 -67.87
C GLU A 265 18.26 4.90 -69.09
N ARG A 266 17.13 4.17 -69.13
CA ARG A 266 16.71 3.39 -70.31
C ARG A 266 16.49 4.27 -71.53
N ASP A 267 15.77 5.39 -71.37
CA ASP A 267 15.46 6.33 -72.43
C ASP A 267 16.73 7.02 -72.98
N PHE A 268 17.74 7.22 -72.13
CA PHE A 268 19.05 7.74 -72.53
C PHE A 268 19.87 6.70 -73.30
N LEU A 269 20.02 5.48 -72.76
CA LEU A 269 20.76 4.39 -73.41
C LEU A 269 20.11 3.98 -74.74
N LEU A 270 18.78 4.05 -74.84
CA LEU A 270 18.06 3.79 -76.09
C LEU A 270 18.36 4.85 -77.15
N LYS A 271 18.45 6.13 -76.78
CA LYS A 271 18.83 7.23 -77.70
C LYS A 271 20.25 7.08 -78.20
N ASP A 272 21.22 6.94 -77.28
CA ASP A 272 22.63 6.70 -77.60
C ASP A 272 22.77 5.48 -78.53
N ALA A 273 22.10 4.36 -78.24
CA ALA A 273 22.10 3.18 -79.10
C ALA A 273 21.39 3.36 -80.47
N THR A 274 20.50 4.35 -80.64
CA THR A 274 19.97 4.74 -81.96
C THR A 274 20.88 5.73 -82.69
N GLU A 275 21.53 6.64 -81.97
CA GLU A 275 22.48 7.62 -82.53
C GLU A 275 23.74 6.89 -83.07
N TRP A 276 24.34 6.00 -82.27
CA TRP A 276 25.43 5.12 -82.72
C TRP A 276 25.05 4.21 -83.88
N ARG A 277 23.78 3.76 -83.95
CA ARG A 277 23.29 2.97 -85.08
C ARG A 277 23.29 3.79 -86.36
N HIS A 278 22.75 5.00 -86.33
CA HIS A 278 22.69 5.87 -87.51
C HIS A 278 24.08 6.31 -87.98
N GLU A 279 25.02 6.57 -87.06
CA GLU A 279 26.42 6.83 -87.43
C GLU A 279 27.07 5.58 -88.07
N CYS A 280 26.81 4.38 -87.54
CA CYS A 280 27.26 3.12 -88.14
C CYS A 280 26.59 2.79 -89.48
N GLU A 281 25.39 3.32 -89.75
CA GLU A 281 24.70 3.21 -91.05
C GLU A 281 25.35 4.17 -92.05
N LEU A 282 25.54 5.44 -91.67
CA LEU A 282 26.23 6.46 -92.47
C LEU A 282 27.67 6.08 -92.84
N LEU A 283 28.45 5.54 -91.90
CA LEU A 283 29.81 5.07 -92.15
C LEU A 283 29.86 3.87 -93.11
N LYS A 284 28.85 2.98 -93.10
CA LYS A 284 28.74 1.89 -94.09
C LYS A 284 28.39 2.43 -95.47
N GLU A 285 27.51 3.43 -95.57
CA GLU A 285 27.22 4.09 -96.85
C GLU A 285 28.51 4.71 -97.43
N GLN A 286 29.26 5.46 -96.63
CA GLN A 286 30.58 5.99 -97.02
C GLN A 286 31.57 4.88 -97.43
N GLU A 287 31.64 3.78 -96.67
CA GLU A 287 32.51 2.64 -96.99
C GLU A 287 32.14 1.99 -98.33
N THR A 288 30.84 1.83 -98.63
CA THR A 288 30.39 1.29 -99.92
C THR A 288 30.67 2.23 -101.09
N GLN A 289 30.57 3.56 -100.88
CA GLN A 289 30.96 4.55 -101.89
C GLN A 289 32.48 4.50 -102.16
N LEU A 290 33.32 4.44 -101.11
CA LEU A 290 34.77 4.31 -101.26
C LEU A 290 35.17 2.98 -101.94
N LYS A 291 34.50 1.86 -101.61
CA LYS A 291 34.67 0.58 -102.31
C LYS A 291 34.28 0.68 -103.78
N HIS A 292 33.25 1.45 -104.13
CA HIS A 292 32.89 1.70 -105.53
C HIS A 292 33.98 2.50 -106.26
N TYR A 293 34.51 3.58 -105.66
CA TYR A 293 35.62 4.35 -106.24
C TYR A 293 36.90 3.52 -106.40
N LEU A 294 37.23 2.64 -105.46
CA LEU A 294 38.37 1.72 -105.60
C LEU A 294 38.16 0.72 -106.75
N CYS A 295 36.93 0.20 -106.92
CA CYS A 295 36.56 -0.72 -108.00
C CYS A 295 36.55 -0.08 -109.40
N THR A 296 36.38 1.24 -109.50
CA THR A 296 36.59 1.98 -110.76
C THR A 296 38.06 2.33 -110.99
N TRP A 297 38.84 2.57 -109.92
CA TRP A 297 40.30 2.78 -110.01
C TRP A 297 41.08 1.53 -110.41
N THR A 298 40.72 0.32 -109.97
CA THR A 298 41.41 -0.91 -110.41
C THR A 298 41.30 -1.13 -111.92
N LYS A 299 40.18 -0.74 -112.54
CA LYS A 299 40.02 -0.76 -114.01
C LYS A 299 40.96 0.22 -114.72
N PHE A 300 41.45 1.25 -114.05
CA PHE A 300 42.48 2.15 -114.58
C PHE A 300 43.88 1.52 -114.54
N GLU A 301 44.17 0.66 -113.55
CA GLU A 301 45.40 -0.15 -113.56
C GLU A 301 45.42 -1.21 -114.68
N GLU A 302 44.26 -1.76 -115.05
CA GLU A 302 44.13 -2.68 -116.21
C GLU A 302 44.54 -1.97 -117.52
N PHE A 303 44.20 -0.69 -117.69
CA PHE A 303 44.69 0.12 -118.82
C PHE A 303 46.20 0.41 -118.72
N GLN A 304 46.74 0.75 -117.54
CA GLN A 304 48.19 0.97 -117.38
C GLN A 304 49.03 -0.30 -117.60
N THR A 305 48.61 -1.45 -117.08
CA THR A 305 49.32 -2.73 -117.26
C THR A 305 49.29 -3.22 -118.71
N THR A 306 48.29 -2.79 -119.49
CA THR A 306 48.26 -3.00 -120.94
C THR A 306 49.26 -2.10 -121.68
N LEU A 307 49.36 -0.82 -121.30
CA LEU A 307 50.38 0.11 -121.83
C LEU A 307 51.82 -0.28 -121.46
N ALA A 308 52.04 -0.79 -120.24
CA ALA A 308 53.36 -1.12 -119.71
C ALA A 308 54.10 -2.25 -120.45
N LYS A 309 53.39 -3.05 -121.28
CA LYS A 309 53.99 -4.12 -122.08
C LYS A 309 54.66 -3.66 -123.39
N ALA A 310 54.62 -2.36 -123.71
CA ALA A 310 55.01 -1.83 -125.03
C ALA A 310 56.14 -0.76 -125.04
N ARG A 311 57.10 -0.78 -124.10
CA ARG A 311 58.41 -0.13 -124.29
C ARG A 311 59.49 -0.72 -123.38
N GLY A 312 60.74 -0.74 -123.84
CA GLY A 312 61.86 -1.35 -123.10
C GLY A 312 62.32 -0.53 -121.89
N VAL A 313 62.15 -1.07 -120.68
CA VAL A 313 62.72 -0.52 -119.43
C VAL A 313 63.71 -1.49 -118.70
N PRO A 314 64.83 -1.94 -119.34
CA PRO A 314 65.95 -2.54 -118.61
C PRO A 314 67.02 -1.51 -118.18
N THR A 315 67.32 -0.51 -119.01
CA THR A 315 68.47 0.39 -118.81
C THR A 315 68.35 1.24 -117.55
N PHE A 316 67.23 1.94 -117.39
CA PHE A 316 66.94 2.74 -116.19
C PHE A 316 66.86 1.90 -114.91
N ARG A 317 66.51 0.60 -115.02
CA ARG A 317 66.49 -0.36 -113.90
C ARG A 317 67.93 -0.65 -113.41
N GLN A 318 68.88 -0.79 -114.34
CA GLN A 318 70.29 -0.99 -114.00
C GLN A 318 70.93 0.24 -113.34
N GLU A 319 70.47 1.44 -113.70
CA GLU A 319 70.88 2.70 -113.04
C GLU A 319 70.21 2.87 -111.67
N MET A 320 68.91 2.57 -111.54
CA MET A 320 68.21 2.48 -110.26
C MET A 320 68.86 1.47 -109.31
N GLU A 321 69.34 0.33 -109.80
CA GLU A 321 70.11 -0.61 -108.98
C GLU A 321 71.45 -0.04 -108.51
N LYS A 322 72.22 0.63 -109.38
CA LYS A 322 73.47 1.30 -109.00
C LYS A 322 73.20 2.40 -107.96
N MET A 323 72.13 3.16 -108.13
CA MET A 323 71.70 4.19 -107.17
C MET A 323 71.25 3.59 -105.84
N THR A 324 70.45 2.52 -105.87
CA THR A 324 70.01 1.77 -104.68
C THR A 324 71.19 1.14 -103.93
N LYS A 325 72.19 0.63 -104.64
CA LYS A 325 73.44 0.11 -104.05
C LYS A 325 74.27 1.24 -103.42
N LYS A 326 74.28 2.45 -104.00
CA LYS A 326 74.85 3.66 -103.39
C LYS A 326 74.09 4.10 -102.13
N ILE A 327 72.76 4.16 -102.18
CA ILE A 327 71.89 4.49 -101.05
C ILE A 327 72.13 3.49 -99.91
N LYS A 328 72.06 2.18 -100.16
CA LYS A 328 72.33 1.14 -99.15
C LYS A 328 73.76 1.15 -98.59
N LYS A 329 74.74 1.71 -99.30
CA LYS A 329 76.08 1.96 -98.75
C LYS A 329 76.09 3.19 -97.83
N LEU A 330 75.50 4.30 -98.27
CA LEU A 330 75.36 5.52 -97.48
C LEU A 330 74.49 5.32 -96.22
N GLU A 331 73.45 4.49 -96.28
CA GLU A 331 72.63 4.09 -95.12
C GLU A 331 73.45 3.31 -94.09
N LYS A 332 74.28 2.35 -94.54
CA LYS A 332 75.20 1.60 -93.67
C LYS A 332 76.28 2.50 -93.08
N GLU A 333 76.87 3.39 -93.87
CA GLU A 333 77.86 4.38 -93.40
C GLU A 333 77.23 5.36 -92.41
N THR A 334 76.01 5.86 -92.68
CA THR A 334 75.26 6.73 -91.77
C THR A 334 74.90 6.01 -90.47
N SER A 335 74.49 4.74 -90.52
CA SER A 335 74.21 3.98 -89.31
C SER A 335 75.48 3.67 -88.51
N LEU A 336 76.59 3.36 -89.18
CA LEU A 336 77.90 3.19 -88.53
C LEU A 336 78.34 4.48 -87.82
N TRP A 337 78.20 5.64 -88.47
CA TRP A 337 78.53 6.93 -87.87
C TRP A 337 77.57 7.30 -86.73
N ARG A 338 76.27 6.98 -86.84
CA ARG A 338 75.31 7.18 -85.75
C ARG A 338 75.69 6.35 -84.53
N THR A 339 75.96 5.05 -84.70
CA THR A 339 76.36 4.17 -83.59
C THR A 339 77.73 4.53 -83.01
N LYS A 340 78.69 4.99 -83.82
CA LYS A 340 79.95 5.56 -83.32
C LYS A 340 79.73 6.82 -82.48
N TRP A 341 78.86 7.72 -82.92
CA TRP A 341 78.50 8.93 -82.19
C TRP A 341 77.75 8.62 -80.89
N GLU A 342 76.75 7.72 -80.94
CA GLU A 342 76.03 7.20 -79.76
C GLU A 342 77.00 6.61 -78.74
N THR A 343 77.94 5.77 -79.17
CA THR A 343 78.95 5.14 -78.29
C THR A 343 79.90 6.17 -77.66
N ASN A 344 80.37 7.15 -78.44
CA ASN A 344 81.25 8.20 -77.93
C ASN A 344 80.52 9.15 -76.97
N ASN A 345 79.26 9.50 -77.27
CA ASN A 345 78.41 10.31 -76.41
C ASN A 345 78.06 9.56 -75.10
N GLN A 346 77.83 8.25 -75.15
CA GLN A 346 77.63 7.40 -73.97
C GLN A 346 78.87 7.37 -73.07
N ALA A 347 80.08 7.27 -73.65
CA ALA A 347 81.33 7.35 -72.89
C ALA A 347 81.54 8.74 -72.26
N LEU A 348 81.16 9.82 -72.96
CA LEU A 348 81.15 11.19 -72.42
C LEU A 348 80.18 11.34 -71.24
N LEU A 349 78.99 10.74 -71.31
CA LEU A 349 78.03 10.72 -70.20
C LEU A 349 78.57 9.94 -68.99
N GLN A 350 79.17 8.77 -69.21
CA GLN A 350 79.81 7.99 -68.13
C GLN A 350 80.96 8.77 -67.46
N MET A 351 81.82 9.44 -68.24
CA MET A 351 82.86 10.31 -67.68
C MET A 351 82.29 11.51 -66.90
N ALA A 352 81.15 12.06 -67.33
CA ALA A 352 80.48 13.12 -66.59
C ALA A 352 79.89 12.60 -65.27
N GLU A 353 79.25 11.42 -65.27
CA GLU A 353 78.72 10.77 -64.07
C GLU A 353 79.83 10.45 -63.06
N GLU A 354 80.93 9.81 -63.49
CA GLU A 354 82.12 9.56 -62.67
C GLU A 354 82.69 10.85 -62.08
N LYS A 355 82.74 11.93 -62.87
CA LYS A 355 83.18 13.24 -62.37
C LYS A 355 82.25 13.75 -61.27
N THR A 356 80.93 13.70 -61.43
CA THR A 356 80.01 14.12 -60.35
C THR A 356 80.12 13.25 -59.10
N LEU A 357 80.46 11.96 -59.26
CA LEU A 357 80.70 11.03 -58.16
C LEU A 357 82.00 11.37 -57.41
N ARG A 358 83.08 11.66 -58.14
CA ARG A 358 84.34 12.15 -57.55
C ARG A 358 84.17 13.52 -56.90
N ASP A 359 83.42 14.46 -57.49
CA ASP A 359 83.14 15.77 -56.91
C ASP A 359 82.31 15.65 -55.61
N LYS A 360 81.35 14.72 -55.54
CA LYS A 360 80.62 14.40 -54.30
C LYS A 360 81.55 13.82 -53.23
N HIS A 361 82.42 12.88 -53.58
CA HIS A 361 83.38 12.29 -52.65
C HIS A 361 84.41 13.32 -52.16
N TYR A 362 84.92 14.17 -53.06
CA TYR A 362 85.83 15.27 -52.75
C TYR A 362 85.18 16.28 -51.82
N LYS A 363 83.92 16.70 -52.06
CA LYS A 363 83.16 17.56 -51.13
C LYS A 363 82.96 16.89 -49.77
N GLY A 364 82.71 15.58 -49.73
CA GLY A 364 82.60 14.81 -48.48
C GLY A 364 83.92 14.73 -47.70
N LEU A 365 85.06 14.61 -48.37
CA LEU A 365 86.38 14.69 -47.75
C LEU A 365 86.73 16.12 -47.33
N HIS A 366 86.46 17.11 -48.17
CA HIS A 366 86.72 18.53 -47.89
C HIS A 366 85.89 19.02 -46.70
N GLY A 367 84.63 18.61 -46.55
CA GLY A 367 83.83 18.90 -45.34
C GLY A 367 84.39 18.26 -44.06
N LYS A 368 84.97 17.06 -44.15
CA LYS A 368 85.73 16.47 -43.02
C LYS A 368 87.02 17.24 -42.74
N LEU A 369 87.70 17.71 -43.78
CA LEU A 369 88.91 18.52 -43.70
C LEU A 369 88.60 19.89 -43.07
N GLU A 370 87.51 20.56 -43.45
CA GLU A 370 87.01 21.77 -42.79
C GLU A 370 86.68 21.52 -41.31
N CYS A 371 86.03 20.41 -40.97
CA CYS A 371 85.74 20.08 -39.57
C CYS A 371 87.01 19.82 -38.78
N LEU A 372 88.01 19.16 -39.38
CA LEU A 372 89.34 18.99 -38.79
C LEU A 372 90.10 20.31 -38.72
N GLU A 373 90.01 21.22 -39.70
CA GLU A 373 90.58 22.57 -39.62
C GLU A 373 89.91 23.40 -38.53
N LYS A 374 88.59 23.30 -38.35
CA LYS A 374 87.86 24.01 -37.28
C LYS A 374 88.21 23.44 -35.91
N LEU A 375 88.37 22.12 -35.79
CA LEU A 375 88.86 21.47 -34.57
C LEU A 375 90.32 21.85 -34.29
N CYS A 376 91.19 21.77 -35.29
CA CYS A 376 92.59 22.18 -35.20
C CYS A 376 92.69 23.66 -34.83
N ARG A 377 91.96 24.58 -35.48
CA ARG A 377 91.94 26.02 -35.12
C ARG A 377 91.35 26.28 -33.73
N ALA A 378 90.42 25.46 -33.24
CA ALA A 378 89.92 25.54 -31.86
C ALA A 378 91.00 25.10 -30.86
N LEU A 379 91.65 23.96 -31.08
CA LEU A 379 92.79 23.48 -30.29
C LEU A 379 94.00 24.41 -30.39
N GLN A 380 94.24 24.99 -31.57
CA GLN A 380 95.26 26.00 -31.83
C GLN A 380 94.95 27.25 -31.02
N LYS A 381 93.68 27.68 -30.98
CA LYS A 381 93.24 28.80 -30.15
C LYS A 381 93.33 28.50 -28.67
N GLU A 382 92.98 27.30 -28.18
CA GLU A 382 93.24 26.95 -26.77
C GLU A 382 94.74 26.95 -26.47
N ARG A 383 95.56 26.41 -27.37
CA ARG A 383 97.03 26.46 -27.33
C ARG A 383 97.53 27.90 -27.34
N ASP A 384 96.95 28.80 -28.12
CA ASP A 384 97.34 30.21 -28.23
C ASP A 384 96.79 31.06 -27.07
N ASP A 385 95.61 30.78 -26.54
CA ASP A 385 95.07 31.37 -25.30
C ASP A 385 95.85 30.88 -24.06
N LEU A 386 96.54 29.73 -24.15
CA LEU A 386 97.53 29.26 -23.17
C LEU A 386 98.93 29.82 -23.43
N THR A 387 99.33 29.96 -24.69
CA THR A 387 100.65 30.50 -25.09
C THR A 387 100.71 32.01 -24.90
N THR A 388 99.59 32.73 -25.04
CA THR A 388 99.49 34.16 -24.70
C THR A 388 99.58 34.35 -23.18
N LYS A 389 98.96 33.49 -22.36
CA LYS A 389 99.20 33.47 -20.90
C LYS A 389 100.64 33.11 -20.51
N LEU A 390 101.42 32.56 -21.43
CA LEU A 390 102.86 32.29 -21.32
C LEU A 390 103.73 33.36 -21.99
N GLY A 391 103.15 34.18 -22.88
CA GLY A 391 103.78 35.15 -23.79
C GLY A 391 103.52 36.61 -23.41
N ASP A 392 102.52 36.88 -22.56
CA ASP A 392 102.41 38.09 -21.75
C ASP A 392 103.60 38.24 -20.76
N LEU A 393 104.56 37.31 -20.81
CA LEU A 393 105.86 37.33 -20.13
C LEU A 393 107.06 37.56 -21.08
N GLN A 394 106.94 37.51 -22.42
CA GLN A 394 108.07 37.66 -23.36
C GLN A 394 107.68 38.06 -24.80
N SER A 395 108.50 38.90 -25.47
CA SER A 395 108.05 39.81 -26.54
C SER A 395 108.72 39.67 -27.92
N THR A 396 108.18 40.46 -28.87
CA THR A 396 108.80 41.05 -30.09
C THR A 396 108.97 40.21 -31.39
N PRO A 397 108.96 40.83 -32.62
CA PRO A 397 108.64 40.17 -33.91
C PRO A 397 109.70 40.43 -35.04
N GLU A 398 109.26 40.67 -36.29
CA GLU A 398 110.01 41.04 -37.54
C GLU A 398 110.65 39.87 -38.36
N GLU A 399 111.08 40.02 -39.64
CA GLU A 399 110.37 40.41 -40.89
C GLU A 399 111.19 39.95 -42.15
N GLU A 400 110.68 40.15 -43.39
CA GLU A 400 111.36 39.99 -44.72
C GLU A 400 111.96 38.61 -45.13
N GLU A 401 112.73 38.53 -46.23
CA GLU A 401 112.35 38.18 -47.63
C GLU A 401 113.55 37.47 -48.35
N GLY A 402 113.36 36.73 -49.47
CA GLY A 402 114.50 36.13 -50.21
C GLY A 402 114.15 35.32 -51.49
N THR A 403 115.04 35.32 -52.51
CA THR A 403 114.79 34.84 -53.90
C THR A 403 115.88 33.88 -54.48
N GLY A 404 115.58 33.11 -55.55
CA GLY A 404 116.60 32.33 -56.32
C GLY A 404 116.11 31.28 -57.38
N PRO A 405 116.51 31.34 -58.68
CA PRO A 405 116.22 30.38 -59.80
C PRO A 405 117.52 29.76 -60.44
N PRO A 406 117.65 29.23 -61.71
CA PRO A 406 116.74 28.83 -62.83
C PRO A 406 116.93 27.31 -63.25
N ASP A 407 117.07 26.73 -64.48
CA ASP A 407 117.18 27.09 -65.94
C ASP A 407 116.95 25.83 -66.90
N PRO A 408 116.86 25.93 -68.27
CA PRO A 408 116.52 24.84 -69.23
C PRO A 408 117.65 24.40 -70.24
N PRO A 409 117.39 23.58 -71.31
CA PRO A 409 117.26 24.10 -72.71
C PRO A 409 116.40 23.24 -73.74
N GLN A 410 116.58 23.43 -75.07
CA GLN A 410 115.80 22.92 -76.26
C GLN A 410 116.73 22.27 -77.36
N PRO A 411 116.38 21.86 -78.63
CA PRO A 411 115.19 22.03 -79.52
C PRO A 411 114.79 20.80 -80.45
N GLY A 412 114.37 21.02 -81.73
CA GLY A 412 114.03 20.02 -82.81
C GLY A 412 114.40 20.55 -84.22
N PRO A 413 113.79 20.19 -85.41
CA PRO A 413 112.80 19.17 -85.87
C PRO A 413 113.39 18.30 -87.06
N PRO A 414 112.85 18.04 -88.30
CA PRO A 414 111.49 17.85 -88.90
C PRO A 414 111.30 16.67 -89.97
N THR A 415 110.10 16.56 -90.58
CA THR A 415 109.73 16.01 -91.94
C THR A 415 109.49 14.48 -92.19
N THR A 416 108.56 14.20 -93.13
CA THR A 416 107.89 12.95 -93.62
C THR A 416 108.71 12.07 -94.62
N PRO A 417 108.25 10.88 -95.16
CA PRO A 417 106.90 10.26 -95.17
C PRO A 417 106.79 8.69 -95.00
N GLU A 418 105.53 8.20 -95.08
CA GLU A 418 105.04 6.92 -95.68
C GLU A 418 105.32 5.49 -95.11
N LEU A 419 104.31 4.61 -95.35
CA LEU A 419 104.32 3.13 -95.39
C LEU A 419 104.70 2.35 -94.10
N GLU A 420 104.28 1.11 -93.85
CA GLU A 420 103.07 0.29 -94.16
C GLU A 420 103.14 -0.99 -93.27
N ILE A 421 102.16 -1.91 -93.32
CA ILE A 421 102.30 -3.36 -92.97
C ILE A 421 102.56 -3.71 -91.47
N GLU A 422 102.11 -4.80 -90.83
CA GLU A 422 101.00 -5.78 -90.99
C GLU A 422 100.83 -6.57 -89.66
N SER A 423 99.84 -7.47 -89.60
CA SER A 423 99.83 -8.71 -88.75
C SER A 423 99.52 -8.55 -87.24
N SER A 424 98.87 -9.51 -86.56
CA SER A 424 98.13 -10.68 -87.06
C SER A 424 97.06 -11.24 -86.10
N THR A 425 96.17 -12.06 -86.70
CA THR A 425 95.31 -13.18 -86.20
C THR A 425 95.50 -13.71 -84.76
N THR A 426 94.48 -14.29 -84.10
CA THR A 426 93.55 -15.39 -84.52
C THR A 426 92.07 -15.17 -84.12
N GLU A 427 91.07 -15.60 -84.92
CA GLU A 427 90.25 -16.87 -84.83
C GLU A 427 89.51 -17.09 -83.49
N GLN A 428 88.30 -17.64 -83.40
CA GLN A 428 87.49 -18.58 -84.23
C GLN A 428 85.97 -18.29 -83.92
N LEU A 429 84.93 -18.44 -84.76
CA LEU A 429 84.27 -19.63 -85.37
C LEU A 429 84.02 -20.77 -84.34
N ASP A 430 82.84 -21.39 -84.19
CA ASP A 430 81.63 -21.49 -85.04
C ASP A 430 80.34 -21.72 -84.19
N ASN A 431 79.16 -21.67 -84.83
CA ASN A 431 77.77 -21.93 -84.30
C ASN A 431 77.20 -20.98 -83.22
#